data_AF-A0A2I0UKA2-F1
#
_entry.id   AF-A0A2I0UKA2-F1
#
_cell.length_a   1.000
_cell.length_b   1.000
_cell.length_c   1.000
_cell.angle_alpha   90.00
_cell.angle_beta   90.00
_cell.angle_gamma   90.00
#
_symmetry.space_group_name_H-M   'P 1'
#
loop_
_entity.id
_entity.type
_entity.pdbx_description
1 polymer ?
#
loop_
_entity_poly.entity_id
_entity_poly.type
_entity_poly.pdbx_seq_one_letter_code
_entity_poly.pdbx_strand_id
1 'polypeptide(L)'
;MAARSGKKEPPDPVQQNQLMCERVRKELQCQKLYTQYSVNPLHRVHTITRKPMSWHDNTEEVADEKFLNLFHHAALEPTKKYSEPQTESQEIGWTTTPLIHMDRNDCRFYLPRRKTDITK
;
A
#
# COMPACT_ATOMS: atom_id res chain seq x y z
N MET A 1 -52.90 -34.22 12.63
CA MET A 1 -53.07 -34.09 14.09
C MET A 1 -53.05 -32.59 14.44
N ALA A 2 -54.21 -31.95 14.50
CA ALA A 2 -54.32 -30.50 14.77
C ALA A 2 -54.24 -30.23 16.28
N ALA A 3 -53.36 -29.33 16.71
CA ALA A 3 -53.22 -28.93 18.10
C ALA A 3 -54.46 -28.13 18.55
N ARG A 4 -55.04 -28.51 19.69
CA ARG A 4 -56.20 -27.83 20.29
C ARG A 4 -55.84 -26.40 20.70
N SER A 5 -56.44 -25.40 20.05
CA SER A 5 -56.37 -23.99 20.44
C SER A 5 -57.37 -23.69 21.56
N GLY A 6 -57.01 -24.04 22.80
CA GLY A 6 -57.70 -23.52 23.99
C GLY A 6 -57.36 -22.05 24.22
N LYS A 7 -58.30 -21.26 24.76
CA LYS A 7 -58.04 -19.88 25.20
C LYS A 7 -56.92 -19.90 26.24
N LYS A 8 -55.76 -19.31 25.91
CA LYS A 8 -54.62 -19.20 26.84
C LYS A 8 -54.95 -18.12 27.85
N GLU A 9 -54.96 -18.48 29.13
CA GLU A 9 -55.03 -17.50 30.23
C GLU A 9 -53.86 -16.52 30.12
N PRO A 10 -54.04 -15.24 30.50
CA PRO A 10 -52.95 -14.28 30.49
C PRO A 10 -51.83 -14.78 31.39
N PRO A 11 -50.59 -14.87 30.89
CA PRO A 11 -49.47 -15.42 31.65
C PRO A 11 -49.21 -14.57 32.89
N ASP A 12 -49.02 -15.24 34.03
CA ASP A 12 -48.70 -14.59 35.31
C ASP A 12 -47.39 -13.80 35.18
N PRO A 13 -47.39 -12.48 35.48
CA PRO A 13 -46.19 -11.65 35.37
C PRO A 13 -45.03 -12.17 36.23
N VAL A 14 -45.31 -12.83 37.36
CA VAL A 14 -44.27 -13.40 38.22
C VAL A 14 -43.54 -14.55 37.51
N GLN A 15 -44.29 -15.45 36.88
CA GLN A 15 -43.75 -16.57 36.11
C GLN A 15 -42.95 -16.08 34.89
N GLN A 16 -43.43 -15.04 34.19
CA GLN A 16 -42.69 -14.45 33.08
C GLN A 16 -41.33 -13.88 33.52
N ASN A 17 -41.30 -13.17 34.64
CA ASN A 17 -40.07 -12.63 35.18
C ASN A 17 -39.08 -13.73 35.60
N GLN A 18 -39.57 -14.84 36.15
CA GLN A 18 -38.73 -16.00 36.47
C GLN A 18 -38.10 -16.60 35.20
N LEU A 19 -38.89 -16.80 34.14
CA LEU A 19 -38.39 -17.30 32.86
C LEU A 19 -37.36 -16.35 32.22
N MET A 20 -37.57 -15.04 32.31
CA MET A 20 -36.61 -14.05 31.81
C MET A 20 -35.30 -14.12 32.59
N CYS A 21 -35.35 -14.16 33.92
CA CYS A 21 -34.17 -14.31 34.77
C CYS A 21 -33.39 -15.60 34.48
N GLU A 22 -34.09 -16.72 34.28
CA GLU A 22 -33.45 -17.99 33.90
C GLU A 22 -32.79 -17.92 32.53
N ARG A 23 -33.43 -17.27 31.55
CA ARG A 23 -32.85 -17.08 30.22
C ARG A 23 -31.58 -16.25 30.28
N VAL A 24 -31.61 -15.10 30.95
CA VAL A 24 -30.44 -14.22 31.13
C VAL A 24 -29.30 -14.98 31.80
N ARG A 25 -29.56 -15.79 32.82
CA ARG A 25 -28.54 -16.63 33.47
C ARG A 25 -27.90 -17.63 32.51
N LYS A 26 -28.70 -18.30 31.68
CA LYS A 26 -28.19 -19.28 30.68
C LYS A 26 -27.37 -18.59 29.59
N GLU A 27 -27.80 -17.41 29.13
CA GLU A 27 -27.06 -16.63 28.13
C GLU A 27 -25.72 -16.13 28.68
N LEU A 28 -25.70 -15.59 29.91
CA LEU A 28 -24.48 -15.16 30.58
C LEU A 28 -23.52 -16.32 30.87
N GLN A 29 -24.03 -17.52 31.20
CA GLN A 29 -23.20 -18.70 31.41
C GLN A 29 -22.44 -19.12 30.13
N CYS A 30 -23.02 -18.90 28.96
CA CYS A 30 -22.43 -19.26 27.67
C CYS A 30 -21.58 -18.15 27.03
N GLN A 31 -21.62 -16.92 27.55
CA GLN A 31 -20.80 -15.81 27.06
C GLN A 31 -19.38 -15.88 27.62
N LYS A 32 -18.48 -16.53 26.87
CA LYS A 32 -17.05 -16.52 27.18
C LYS A 32 -16.40 -15.30 26.52
N LEU A 33 -16.24 -14.23 27.29
CA LEU A 33 -15.53 -13.03 26.84
C LEU A 33 -14.02 -13.29 26.87
N TYR A 34 -13.40 -13.40 25.70
CA TYR A 34 -11.95 -13.42 25.57
C TYR A 34 -11.44 -11.99 25.58
N THR A 35 -11.02 -11.51 26.75
CA THR A 35 -10.45 -10.17 26.94
C THR A 35 -8.99 -10.09 26.48
N GLN A 36 -8.30 -11.23 26.48
CA GLN A 36 -6.93 -11.36 26.01
C GLN A 36 -6.94 -12.21 24.75
N TYR A 37 -6.67 -11.56 23.61
CA TYR A 37 -6.39 -12.24 22.36
C TYR A 37 -4.93 -11.97 22.00
N SER A 38 -4.21 -13.02 21.61
CA SER A 38 -2.87 -12.92 21.04
C SER A 38 -2.85 -13.66 19.73
N VAL A 39 -2.13 -13.13 18.75
CA VAL A 39 -1.94 -13.84 17.48
C VAL A 39 -1.11 -15.09 17.75
N ASN A 40 -1.48 -16.22 17.15
CA ASN A 40 -0.79 -17.50 17.35
C ASN A 40 0.68 -17.38 16.90
N PRO A 41 1.68 -17.54 17.79
CA PRO A 41 3.09 -17.39 17.45
C PRO A 41 3.61 -18.42 16.43
N LEU A 42 2.93 -19.56 16.30
CA LEU A 42 3.29 -20.64 15.38
C LEU A 42 2.69 -20.45 13.99
N HIS A 43 1.76 -19.51 13.83
CA HIS A 43 1.19 -19.15 12.54
C HIS A 43 1.92 -17.95 11.96
N ARG A 44 2.38 -18.10 10.72
CA ARG A 44 3.08 -17.03 10.00
C ARG A 44 2.07 -15.92 9.68
N VAL A 45 2.16 -14.81 10.40
CA VAL A 45 1.37 -13.61 10.13
C VAL A 45 2.00 -12.92 8.92
N HIS A 46 1.30 -12.92 7.80
CA HIS A 46 1.70 -12.09 6.67
C HIS A 46 1.51 -10.62 7.08
N THR A 47 2.57 -9.82 6.96
CA THR A 47 2.48 -8.37 7.12
C THR A 47 1.43 -7.85 6.14
N ILE A 48 0.27 -7.48 6.67
CA ILE A 48 -0.76 -6.78 5.91
C ILE A 48 -0.15 -5.42 5.58
N THR A 49 0.07 -5.16 4.29
CA THR A 49 0.55 -3.86 3.85
C THR A 49 -0.48 -2.83 4.28
N ARG A 50 0.00 -1.77 4.94
CA ARG A 50 -0.88 -0.68 5.39
C ARG A 50 -1.55 -0.04 4.20
N LYS A 51 -2.67 0.65 4.44
CA LYS A 51 -3.36 1.42 3.40
C LYS A 51 -2.40 2.48 2.87
N PRO A 52 -2.02 2.45 1.58
CA PRO A 52 -0.89 3.25 1.06
C PRO A 52 -1.07 4.76 1.22
N MET A 53 -2.31 5.24 1.33
CA MET A 53 -2.64 6.66 1.47
C MET A 53 -3.10 7.05 2.88
N SER A 54 -2.86 6.22 3.90
CA SER A 54 -3.25 6.52 5.29
C SER A 54 -2.38 7.64 5.85
N TRP A 55 -2.97 8.83 6.01
CA TRP A 55 -2.26 10.02 6.50
C TRP A 55 -1.65 9.82 7.90
N HIS A 56 -2.30 9.04 8.76
CA HIS A 56 -1.83 8.73 10.11
C HIS A 56 -0.72 7.66 10.18
N ASP A 57 -0.54 6.90 9.10
CA ASP A 57 0.53 5.89 9.00
C ASP A 57 1.77 6.40 8.27
N ASN A 58 1.64 7.52 7.55
CA ASN A 58 2.73 8.23 6.87
C ASN A 58 3.41 9.22 7.82
N THR A 59 3.72 8.80 9.05
CA THR A 59 4.67 9.56 9.86
C THR A 59 6.01 9.42 9.14
N GLU A 60 6.57 10.52 8.64
CA GLU A 60 7.86 10.55 7.94
C GLU A 60 8.98 10.17 8.92
N GLU A 61 9.14 8.87 9.18
CA GLU A 61 10.35 8.35 9.78
C GLU A 61 11.50 8.70 8.82
N VAL A 62 12.56 9.30 9.35
CA VAL A 62 13.76 9.60 8.57
C VAL A 62 14.26 8.27 8.02
N ALA A 63 14.17 8.09 6.71
CA ALA A 63 14.58 6.87 6.05
C ALA A 63 16.05 6.56 6.39
N ASP A 64 16.37 5.27 6.56
CA ASP A 64 17.74 4.82 6.82
C ASP A 64 18.70 5.42 5.79
N GLU A 65 19.73 6.13 6.26
CA GLU A 65 20.73 6.77 5.41
C GLU A 65 21.37 5.78 4.43
N LYS A 66 21.54 4.52 4.84
CA LYS A 66 22.05 3.46 3.95
C LYS A 66 21.11 3.17 2.80
N PHE A 67 19.81 3.15 3.06
CA PHE A 67 18.79 2.95 2.04
C PHE A 67 18.72 4.13 1.08
N LEU A 68 18.78 5.36 1.60
CA LEU A 68 18.83 6.57 0.77
C LEU A 68 20.07 6.57 -0.14
N ASN A 69 21.24 6.25 0.39
CA ASN A 69 22.47 6.15 -0.39
C ASN A 69 22.37 5.07 -1.49
N LEU A 70 21.78 3.92 -1.17
CA LEU A 70 21.55 2.86 -2.16
C LEU A 70 20.58 3.31 -3.26
N PHE A 71 19.50 3.99 -2.89
CA PHE A 71 18.52 4.53 -3.83
C PHE A 71 19.17 5.55 -4.77
N HIS A 72 19.92 6.51 -4.21
CA HIS A 72 20.65 7.50 -5.00
C HIS A 72 21.66 6.84 -5.93
N HIS A 73 22.43 5.86 -5.45
CA HIS A 73 23.37 5.11 -6.26
C HIS A 73 22.69 4.33 -7.40
N ALA A 74 21.50 3.77 -7.15
CA ALA A 74 20.72 3.07 -8.17
C ALA A 74 20.17 4.00 -9.25
N ALA A 75 19.86 5.25 -8.89
CA ALA A 75 19.38 6.29 -9.80
C ALA A 75 20.49 6.97 -10.62
N LEU A 76 21.77 6.69 -10.35
CA LEU A 76 22.89 7.23 -11.12
C LEU A 76 22.88 6.74 -12.57
N GLU A 77 23.42 7.57 -13.46
CA GLU A 77 23.67 7.22 -14.85
C GLU A 77 24.60 5.99 -14.96
N PRO A 78 24.39 5.11 -15.96
CA PRO A 78 25.22 3.93 -16.15
C PRO A 78 26.73 4.22 -16.20
N THR A 79 27.12 5.33 -16.84
CA THR A 79 28.52 5.77 -16.97
C THR A 79 29.16 6.17 -15.64
N LYS A 80 28.37 6.55 -14.63
CA LYS A 80 28.84 6.84 -13.27
C LYS A 80 28.91 5.58 -12.40
N LYS A 81 28.19 4.53 -12.79
CA LYS A 81 28.05 3.28 -12.03
C LYS A 81 29.02 2.18 -12.48
N TYR A 82 29.31 2.11 -13.77
CA TYR A 82 30.17 1.08 -14.36
C TYR A 82 31.27 1.72 -15.19
N SER A 83 32.44 1.07 -15.24
CA SER A 83 33.56 1.52 -16.08
C SER A 83 33.29 1.30 -17.57
N GLU A 84 32.54 0.26 -17.89
CA GLU A 84 32.27 -0.21 -19.25
C GLU A 84 30.78 -0.55 -19.41
N PRO A 85 30.22 -0.42 -20.63
CA PRO A 85 28.83 -0.77 -20.89
C PRO A 85 28.61 -2.26 -20.60
N GLN A 86 27.52 -2.56 -19.88
CA GLN A 86 27.20 -3.93 -19.47
C GLN A 86 26.27 -4.62 -20.47
N THR A 87 25.62 -3.85 -21.35
CA THR A 87 24.69 -4.36 -22.37
C THR A 87 24.90 -3.63 -23.69
N GLU A 88 24.57 -4.29 -24.80
CA GLU A 88 24.67 -3.73 -26.16
C GLU A 88 23.88 -2.41 -26.28
N SER A 89 22.71 -2.34 -25.63
CA SER A 89 21.91 -1.12 -25.62
C SER A 89 22.61 0.05 -24.91
N GLN A 90 23.47 -0.21 -23.92
CA GLN A 90 24.23 0.84 -23.25
C GLN A 90 25.36 1.38 -24.13
N GLU A 91 25.90 0.58 -25.06
CA GLU A 91 26.98 1.01 -25.97
C GLU A 91 26.57 2.20 -26.84
N ILE A 92 25.32 2.20 -27.34
CA ILE A 92 24.80 3.23 -28.25
C ILE A 92 24.82 4.64 -27.63
N GLY A 93 24.71 4.72 -26.30
CA GLY A 93 24.67 5.98 -25.54
C GLY A 93 25.82 6.14 -24.55
N TRP A 94 26.85 5.29 -24.60
CA TRP A 94 27.91 5.30 -23.59
C TRP A 94 28.76 6.57 -23.66
N THR A 95 29.15 6.94 -24.88
CA THR A 95 29.92 8.17 -25.16
C THR A 95 28.98 9.22 -25.74
N THR A 96 28.32 9.99 -24.87
CA THR A 96 27.40 11.06 -25.28
C THR A 96 28.11 12.34 -25.72
N THR A 97 29.37 12.54 -25.33
CA THR A 97 30.13 13.72 -25.73
C THR A 97 30.52 13.61 -27.20
N PRO A 98 30.04 14.52 -28.07
CA PRO A 98 30.36 14.47 -29.49
C PRO A 98 31.84 14.76 -29.69
N LEU A 99 32.48 14.05 -30.64
CA LEU A 99 33.89 14.25 -30.97
C LEU A 99 34.18 15.67 -31.47
N ILE A 100 33.20 16.26 -32.17
CA ILE A 100 33.25 17.64 -32.63
C ILE A 100 32.27 18.44 -31.79
N HIS A 101 32.77 19.44 -31.07
CA HIS A 101 31.91 20.36 -30.34
C HIS A 101 31.11 21.21 -31.34
N MET A 102 29.81 20.93 -31.46
CA MET A 102 28.93 21.75 -32.28
C MET A 102 28.40 22.92 -31.46
N ASP A 103 28.84 24.14 -31.80
CA ASP A 103 28.22 25.35 -31.27
C ASP A 103 26.84 25.54 -31.90
N ARG A 104 25.79 25.43 -31.08
CA ARG A 104 24.40 25.65 -31.53
C ARG A 104 24.06 27.12 -31.76
N ASN A 105 24.94 28.05 -31.37
CA ASN A 105 24.77 29.47 -31.66
C ASN A 105 25.42 29.88 -32.99
N ASP A 106 26.34 29.07 -33.50
CA ASP A 106 27.00 29.35 -34.78
C ASP A 106 26.05 29.04 -35.95
N CYS A 107 25.49 30.10 -36.55
CA CYS A 107 24.61 30.01 -37.70
C CYS A 107 25.27 29.46 -38.97
N ARG A 108 26.61 29.36 -39.01
CA ARG A 108 27.35 28.77 -40.13
C ARG A 108 27.21 27.25 -40.17
N PHE A 109 27.11 26.61 -39.01
CA PHE A 109 27.10 25.14 -38.89
C PHE A 109 25.80 24.58 -38.31
N TYR A 110 25.00 25.38 -37.61
CA TYR A 110 23.73 24.96 -37.01
C TYR A 110 22.52 25.53 -37.76
N LEU A 111 21.89 24.69 -38.59
CA LEU A 111 20.75 25.03 -39.46
C LEU A 111 19.47 24.25 -39.06
N PRO A 112 18.89 24.50 -37.87
CA PRO A 112 17.67 23.83 -37.46
C PRO A 112 16.49 24.28 -38.32
N ARG A 113 15.50 23.41 -38.52
CA ARG A 113 14.25 23.82 -39.15
C ARG A 113 13.54 24.82 -38.24
N ARG A 114 13.33 26.04 -38.74
CA ARG A 114 12.60 27.09 -38.03
C ARG A 114 11.20 27.19 -38.60
N LYS A 115 10.19 27.15 -37.74
CA LYS A 115 8.83 27.49 -38.11
C LYS A 115 8.71 29.00 -38.18
N THR A 116 8.08 29.49 -39.23
CA THR A 116 7.69 30.91 -39.39
C THR A 116 6.18 31.02 -39.30
N ASP A 117 5.64 32.22 -39.13
CA ASP A 117 4.17 32.41 -39.06
C ASP A 117 3.43 31.88 -40.30
N ILE A 118 4.12 31.84 -41.45
CA ILE A 118 3.62 31.29 -42.71
C ILE A 118 3.64 29.75 -42.73
N THR A 119 4.58 29.13 -42.01
CA THR A 119 4.87 27.69 -42.06
C THR A 119 4.53 26.93 -40.77
N LYS A 120 3.68 27.52 -39.91
CA LYS A 120 3.27 26.97 -38.59
C LYS A 120 2.94 25.47 -38.64
#